data_AF-A0A7S1AA54-F1
#
_entry.id   AF-A0A7S1AA54-F1
#
_cell.length_a   1.000
_cell.length_b   1.000
_cell.length_c   1.000
_cell.angle_alpha   90.00
_cell.angle_beta   90.00
_cell.angle_gamma   90.00
#
_symmetry.space_group_name_H-M   'P 1'
#
loop_
_entity.id
_entity.type
_entity.pdbx_description
1 polymer ?
#
loop_
_entity_poly.entity_id
_entity_poly.type
_entity_poly.pdbx_seq_one_letter_code
_entity_poly.pdbx_strand_id
1 'polypeptide(L)'
;TGFSMGNTSNKDLLKTIDDSDGLKALSAMDKLFANYDTDKSGVLEGKEFNTLLDEFTQYFYDKVEAQKPGAHDRRAIWNWLKHFLDPNGDNKLERHEMEAKLKRLMDANDK
;
A
#
# COMPACT_ATOMS: atom_id res chain seq x y z
N THR A 1 23.75 7.79 -16.85
CA THR A 1 23.63 6.50 -17.57
C THR A 1 22.33 5.85 -17.10
N GLY A 2 21.56 5.30 -18.03
CA GLY A 2 20.09 5.21 -17.97
C GLY A 2 19.49 4.53 -16.74
N PHE A 3 18.49 5.19 -16.14
CA PHE A 3 17.53 4.53 -15.27
C PHE A 3 16.76 3.53 -16.13
N SER A 4 17.13 2.26 -15.98
CA SER A 4 16.48 1.14 -16.61
C SER A 4 15.01 1.16 -16.20
N MET A 5 14.13 1.33 -17.18
CA MET A 5 12.68 1.21 -17.06
C MET A 5 12.34 -0.29 -16.93
N GLY A 6 12.81 -0.90 -15.84
CA GLY A 6 12.54 -2.29 -15.49
C GLY A 6 11.30 -2.35 -14.61
N ASN A 7 10.41 -3.30 -14.91
CA ASN A 7 9.26 -3.71 -14.11
C ASN A 7 9.39 -3.31 -12.64
N THR A 8 8.80 -2.17 -12.25
CA THR A 8 8.84 -1.72 -10.87
C THR A 8 7.96 -2.68 -10.08
N SER A 9 8.58 -3.48 -9.21
CA SER A 9 7.86 -4.42 -8.37
C SER A 9 6.95 -3.66 -7.41
N ASN A 10 5.82 -4.25 -7.02
CA ASN A 10 4.87 -3.63 -6.08
C ASN A 10 5.57 -3.18 -4.78
N LYS A 11 6.60 -3.91 -4.35
CA LYS A 11 7.45 -3.56 -3.20
C LYS A 11 8.31 -2.30 -3.42
N ASP A 12 8.86 -2.09 -4.61
CA ASP A 12 9.62 -0.88 -4.95
C ASP A 12 8.71 0.35 -5.03
N LEU A 13 7.48 0.17 -5.52
CA LEU A 13 6.47 1.23 -5.51
C LEU A 13 6.10 1.61 -4.08
N LEU A 14 5.82 0.62 -3.22
CA LEU A 14 5.57 0.84 -1.78
C LEU A 14 6.71 1.60 -1.10
N LYS A 15 7.96 1.20 -1.36
CA LYS A 15 9.12 1.89 -0.83
C LYS A 15 9.24 3.33 -1.35
N THR A 16 8.95 3.56 -2.64
CA THR A 16 8.97 4.91 -3.21
C THR A 16 7.89 5.79 -2.58
N ILE A 17 6.72 5.23 -2.28
CA ILE A 17 5.62 5.92 -1.61
C ILE A 17 5.97 6.27 -0.16
N ASP A 18 6.71 5.40 0.52
CA ASP A 18 7.21 5.59 1.89
C ASP A 18 8.36 6.62 1.96
N ASP A 19 9.26 6.63 0.97
CA ASP A 19 10.48 7.45 0.94
C ASP A 19 10.29 8.83 0.30
N SER A 20 9.35 8.96 -0.64
CA SER A 20 9.07 10.22 -1.34
C SER A 20 7.77 10.86 -0.87
N ASP A 21 7.76 12.18 -0.75
CA ASP A 21 6.52 12.95 -0.58
C ASP A 21 6.16 13.71 -1.88
N GLY A 22 4.85 13.88 -2.14
CA GLY A 22 4.34 14.63 -3.30
C GLY A 22 4.20 13.82 -4.61
N LEU A 23 4.55 14.45 -5.75
CA LEU A 23 4.23 13.95 -7.10
C LEU A 23 4.81 12.57 -7.45
N LYS A 24 5.97 12.21 -6.88
CA LYS A 24 6.58 10.89 -7.08
C LYS A 24 5.81 9.78 -6.37
N ALA A 25 5.40 10.03 -5.13
CA ALA A 25 4.56 9.10 -4.38
C ALA A 25 3.23 8.92 -5.10
N LEU A 26 2.58 10.01 -5.51
CA LEU A 26 1.35 9.98 -6.31
C LEU A 26 1.50 9.12 -7.57
N SER A 27 2.57 9.31 -8.34
CA SER A 27 2.82 8.52 -9.55
C SER A 27 3.11 7.04 -9.25
N ALA A 28 3.76 6.74 -8.12
CA ALA A 28 4.02 5.37 -7.69
C ALA A 28 2.75 4.68 -7.16
N MET A 29 1.89 5.42 -6.45
CA MET A 29 0.56 4.97 -6.02
C MET A 29 -0.32 4.64 -7.22
N ASP A 30 -0.35 5.53 -8.22
CA ASP A 30 -1.13 5.34 -9.45
C ASP A 30 -0.74 4.05 -10.18
N LYS A 31 0.56 3.79 -10.29
CA LYS A 31 1.10 2.55 -10.86
C LYS A 31 0.78 1.33 -10.01
N LEU A 32 0.89 1.46 -8.69
CA LEU A 32 0.59 0.36 -7.77
C LEU A 32 -0.88 -0.01 -7.86
N PHE A 33 -1.77 0.99 -7.85
CA PHE A 33 -3.19 0.82 -8.05
C PHE A 33 -3.48 0.12 -9.38
N ALA A 34 -2.92 0.63 -10.49
CA ALA A 34 -3.12 0.06 -11.81
C ALA A 34 -2.59 -1.38 -11.96
N ASN A 35 -1.59 -1.77 -11.16
CA ASN A 35 -1.09 -3.16 -11.12
C ASN A 35 -2.08 -4.12 -10.45
N TYR A 36 -2.86 -3.65 -9.46
CA TYR A 36 -3.85 -4.46 -8.76
C TYR A 36 -5.23 -4.41 -9.42
N ASP A 37 -5.61 -3.26 -9.98
CA ASP A 37 -6.88 -3.02 -10.70
C ASP A 37 -6.82 -3.71 -12.08
N THR A 38 -6.88 -5.03 -12.03
CA THR A 38 -6.76 -5.92 -13.18
C THR A 38 -7.98 -5.77 -14.08
N ASP A 39 -9.15 -5.53 -13.48
CA ASP A 39 -10.41 -5.27 -14.19
C ASP A 39 -10.49 -3.84 -14.75
N LYS A 40 -9.58 -2.94 -14.35
CA LYS A 40 -9.56 -1.52 -14.74
C LYS A 40 -10.86 -0.81 -14.37
N SER A 41 -11.45 -1.20 -13.26
CA SER A 41 -12.70 -0.65 -12.77
C SER A 41 -12.50 0.73 -12.13
N GLY A 42 -11.26 1.06 -11.76
CA GLY A 42 -10.93 2.25 -10.97
C GLY A 42 -11.16 2.07 -9.47
N VAL A 43 -11.53 0.86 -9.04
CA VAL A 43 -11.82 0.49 -7.64
C VAL A 43 -11.23 -0.89 -7.35
N LEU A 44 -10.47 -1.03 -6.27
CA LEU A 44 -9.99 -2.34 -5.83
C LEU A 44 -11.05 -2.97 -4.93
N GLU A 45 -11.63 -4.08 -5.35
CA GLU A 45 -12.64 -4.79 -4.57
C GLU A 45 -12.44 -6.31 -4.57
N GLY A 46 -13.05 -6.99 -3.60
CA GLY A 46 -13.02 -8.45 -3.50
C GLY A 46 -11.59 -9.02 -3.45
N LYS A 47 -11.19 -9.72 -4.52
CA LYS A 47 -9.87 -10.38 -4.60
C LYS A 47 -8.72 -9.39 -4.78
N GLU A 48 -8.93 -8.31 -5.53
CA GLU A 48 -7.90 -7.31 -5.81
C GLU A 48 -7.52 -6.56 -4.53
N PHE A 49 -8.54 -6.11 -3.79
CA PHE A 49 -8.36 -5.51 -2.48
C PHE A 49 -7.67 -6.45 -1.48
N ASN A 50 -8.11 -7.70 -1.42
CA ASN A 50 -7.53 -8.67 -0.48
C ASN A 50 -6.06 -9.00 -0.82
N THR A 51 -5.72 -9.02 -2.12
CA THR A 51 -4.33 -9.21 -2.58
C THR A 51 -3.46 -8.02 -2.21
N LEU A 52 -3.96 -6.79 -2.41
CA LEU A 52 -3.28 -5.57 -2.00
C LEU A 52 -3.04 -5.56 -0.47
N LEU A 53 -4.06 -5.93 0.32
CA LEU A 53 -3.94 -6.01 1.78
C LEU A 53 -2.86 -7.00 2.22
N ASP A 54 -2.79 -8.19 1.60
CA ASP A 54 -1.77 -9.19 1.97
C ASP A 54 -0.35 -8.70 1.68
N GLU A 55 -0.15 -8.08 0.51
CA GLU A 55 1.15 -7.51 0.09
C GLU A 55 1.58 -6.36 1.00
N PHE A 56 0.66 -5.44 1.32
CA PHE A 56 0.92 -4.38 2.29
C PHE A 56 1.23 -4.95 3.66
N THR A 57 0.42 -5.90 4.13
CA THR A 57 0.63 -6.55 5.42
C THR A 57 2.01 -7.17 5.48
N GLN A 58 2.44 -7.86 4.43
CA GLN A 58 3.76 -8.47 4.37
C GLN A 58 4.88 -7.42 4.38
N TYR A 59 4.72 -6.33 3.63
CA TYR A 59 5.68 -5.21 3.62
C TYR A 59 5.84 -4.56 5.00
N PHE A 60 4.72 -4.20 5.65
CA PHE A 60 4.74 -3.60 6.98
C PHE A 60 5.22 -4.58 8.04
N TYR A 61 4.81 -5.85 7.96
CA TYR A 61 5.28 -6.89 8.86
C TYR A 61 6.80 -7.05 8.79
N ASP A 62 7.39 -7.12 7.59
CA ASP A 62 8.84 -7.21 7.40
C ASP A 62 9.55 -5.96 7.96
N LYS A 63 9.01 -4.76 7.68
CA LYS A 63 9.54 -3.49 8.19
C LYS A 63 9.48 -3.38 9.72
N VAL A 64 8.40 -3.86 10.34
CA VAL A 64 8.23 -3.89 11.81
C VAL A 64 9.10 -4.96 12.43
N GLU A 65 9.15 -6.17 11.86
CA GLU A 65 9.96 -7.28 12.35
C GLU A 65 11.47 -6.95 12.29
N ALA A 66 11.91 -6.27 11.24
CA ALA A 66 13.29 -5.78 11.11
C ALA A 66 13.67 -4.74 12.18
N GLN A 67 12.72 -3.92 12.63
CA GLN A 67 12.95 -2.88 13.65
C GLN A 67 12.72 -3.37 15.09
N LYS A 68 11.65 -4.16 15.28
CA LYS A 68 11.20 -4.73 16.57
C LYS A 68 10.64 -6.14 16.34
N PRO A 69 11.51 -7.17 16.33
CA PRO A 69 11.07 -8.54 16.09
C PRO A 69 10.10 -9.00 17.18
N GLY A 70 8.97 -9.58 16.76
CA GLY A 70 7.93 -10.08 17.67
C GLY A 70 7.05 -9.01 18.32
N ALA A 71 7.14 -7.74 17.91
CA ALA A 71 6.30 -6.68 18.48
C ALA A 71 4.84 -6.72 18.01
N HIS A 72 4.59 -7.21 16.79
CA HIS A 72 3.25 -7.24 16.20
C HIS A 72 3.00 -8.51 15.38
N ASP A 73 1.80 -9.06 15.50
CA ASP A 73 1.33 -10.15 14.65
C ASP A 73 0.95 -9.68 13.26
N ARG A 74 1.22 -10.51 12.25
CA ARG A 74 0.77 -10.30 10.86
C ARG A 74 -0.73 -10.04 10.78
N ARG A 75 -1.52 -10.75 11.60
CA ARG A 75 -2.98 -10.57 11.66
C ARG A 75 -3.40 -9.22 12.24
N ALA A 76 -2.66 -8.70 13.22
CA ALA A 76 -2.92 -7.39 13.79
C ALA A 76 -2.64 -6.29 12.76
N ILE A 77 -1.52 -6.40 12.04
CA ILE A 77 -1.16 -5.50 10.94
C ILE A 77 -2.20 -5.55 9.83
N TRP A 78 -2.63 -6.75 9.42
CA TRP A 78 -3.67 -6.91 8.40
C TRP A 78 -4.98 -6.25 8.79
N ASN A 79 -5.44 -6.48 10.04
CA ASN A 79 -6.69 -5.91 10.50
C ASN A 79 -6.59 -4.37 10.60
N TRP A 80 -5.46 -3.87 11.08
CA TRP A 80 -5.18 -2.44 11.12
C TRP A 80 -5.18 -1.82 9.71
N LEU A 81 -4.46 -2.42 8.75
CA LEU A 81 -4.44 -1.97 7.36
C LEU A 81 -5.84 -2.00 6.74
N LYS A 82 -6.62 -3.05 6.99
CA LYS A 82 -8.00 -3.14 6.52
C LYS A 82 -8.84 -1.99 7.06
N HIS A 83 -8.85 -1.77 8.37
CA HIS A 83 -9.61 -0.66 8.97
C HIS A 83 -9.13 0.72 8.51
N PHE A 84 -7.84 0.83 8.21
CA PHE A 84 -7.24 2.08 7.76
C PHE A 84 -7.55 2.37 6.28
N LEU A 85 -7.47 1.34 5.43
CA LEU A 85 -7.74 1.41 4.00
C LEU A 85 -9.23 1.37 3.68
N ASP A 86 -10.08 0.83 4.56
CA ASP A 86 -11.52 0.68 4.37
C ASP A 86 -12.27 1.10 5.67
N PRO A 87 -12.37 2.42 5.94
CA PRO A 87 -13.04 2.92 7.13
C PRO A 87 -14.58 2.88 7.04
N ASN A 88 -15.12 2.91 5.82
CA ASN A 88 -16.54 2.75 5.51
C ASN A 88 -16.99 1.27 5.54
N GLY A 89 -16.05 0.33 5.52
CA GLY A 89 -16.29 -1.11 5.66
C GLY A 89 -16.94 -1.74 4.43
N ASP A 90 -16.83 -1.10 3.27
CA ASP A 90 -17.48 -1.59 2.04
C ASP A 90 -16.60 -2.59 1.27
N ASN A 91 -15.38 -2.86 1.76
CA ASN A 91 -14.34 -3.69 1.15
C ASN A 91 -13.98 -3.24 -0.26
N LYS A 92 -14.12 -1.94 -0.51
CA LYS A 92 -13.66 -1.29 -1.73
C LYS A 92 -12.64 -0.23 -1.38
N LEU A 93 -11.69 -0.06 -2.28
CA LEU A 93 -10.70 0.98 -2.19
C LEU A 93 -10.66 1.71 -3.52
N GLU A 94 -11.27 2.89 -3.56
CA GLU A 94 -11.23 3.73 -4.75
C GLU A 94 -9.84 4.35 -4.93
N ARG A 95 -9.48 4.70 -6.17
CA ARG A 95 -8.18 5.33 -6.47
C ARG A 95 -7.91 6.58 -5.63
N HIS A 96 -8.91 7.47 -5.52
CA HIS A 96 -8.78 8.72 -4.76
C HIS A 96 -8.65 8.46 -3.26
N GLU A 97 -9.31 7.42 -2.77
CA GLU A 97 -9.17 6.97 -1.38
C GLU A 97 -7.80 6.37 -1.12
N MET A 98 -7.26 5.57 -2.04
CA MET A 98 -5.94 4.97 -1.90
C MET A 98 -4.86 6.03 -1.74
N GLU A 99 -4.88 7.10 -2.54
CA GLU A 99 -3.94 8.22 -2.39
C GLU A 99 -4.03 8.89 -1.00
N ALA A 100 -5.26 9.25 -0.60
CA ALA A 100 -5.48 9.94 0.68
C ALA A 100 -5.10 9.06 1.87
N LYS A 101 -5.47 7.78 1.83
CA LYS A 101 -5.20 6.80 2.88
C LYS A 101 -3.71 6.48 2.92
N LEU A 102 -3.05 6.14 1.82
CA LEU A 102 -1.61 5.88 1.81
C LEU A 102 -0.79 7.04 2.38
N LYS A 103 -1.11 8.27 1.99
CA LYS A 103 -0.42 9.45 2.55
C LYS A 103 -0.55 9.52 4.07
N ARG A 104 -1.75 9.26 4.58
CA ARG A 104 -2.02 9.25 6.02
C ARG A 104 -1.37 8.06 6.73
N LEU A 105 -1.22 6.92 6.05
CA LEU A 105 -0.57 5.72 6.58
C LEU A 105 0.92 5.97 6.83
N MET A 106 1.58 6.66 5.89
CA MET A 106 3.00 7.01 6.02
C MET A 106 3.23 8.10 7.08
N ASP A 107 2.39 9.15 7.13
CA ASP A 107 2.47 10.19 8.19
C ASP A 107 2.24 9.62 9.60
N ALA A 108 1.37 8.62 9.73
CA ALA A 108 1.10 7.96 11.01
C ALA A 108 2.27 7.12 11.54
N ASN A 109 3.22 6.74 10.68
CA ASN A 109 4.37 5.91 11.04
C ASN A 109 5.64 6.72 11.36
N ASP A 110 5.62 8.04 11.13
CA ASP A 110 6.71 8.98 11.44
C ASP A 110 6.62 9.58 12.86
N LYS A 111 5.53 9.31 13.62
CA LYS A 111 5.28 9.87 14.96
C LYS A 111 5.51 8.91 16.12
#